data_AF-A0A100Y0M3-F1
#
_entry.id   AF-A0A100Y0M3-F1
#
_cell.length_a   1.000
_cell.length_b   1.000
_cell.length_c   1.000
_cell.angle_alpha   90.00
_cell.angle_beta   90.00
_cell.angle_gamma   90.00
#
_symmetry.space_group_name_H-M   'P 1'
#
loop_
_entity.id
_entity.type
_entity.pdbx_description
1 polymer ?
#
loop_
_entity_poly.entity_id
_entity_poly.type
_entity_poly.pdbx_seq_one_letter_code
_entity_poly.pdbx_strand_id
1 'polypeptide(L)'
;MDDLPPADLRLDLDRNRFMIWRRPLVIDGEVRACPTCESYRDLAILATQGRVWLRCSAGHVTPEPRLDIAWYNRHCGPTDATFDTLEEGLSEYGL
;
A
#
# COMPACT_ATOMS: atom_id res chain seq x y z
N MET A 1 -3.49 -20.41 -13.05
CA MET A 1 -4.48 -19.35 -12.75
C MET A 1 -4.34 -19.17 -11.27
N ASP A 2 -3.34 -18.39 -10.88
CA ASP A 2 -2.97 -18.17 -9.48
C ASP A 2 -2.98 -16.67 -9.28
N ASP A 3 -4.19 -16.18 -9.03
CA ASP A 3 -4.48 -14.79 -8.72
C ASP A 3 -4.65 -14.68 -7.21
N LEU A 4 -3.57 -14.75 -6.44
CA LEU A 4 -3.70 -14.56 -5.00
C LEU A 4 -2.79 -13.45 -4.50
N PRO A 5 -3.40 -12.46 -3.83
CA PRO A 5 -3.43 -12.47 -2.38
C PRO A 5 -4.88 -12.38 -1.89
N PRO A 6 -5.28 -13.27 -0.96
CA PRO A 6 -5.05 -12.99 0.46
C PRO A 6 -4.82 -14.25 1.34
N ALA A 7 -3.81 -14.16 2.20
CA ALA A 7 -3.98 -14.39 3.64
C ALA A 7 -3.32 -13.16 4.26
N ASP A 8 -4.16 -12.16 4.46
CA ASP A 8 -3.92 -10.80 4.99
C ASP A 8 -2.56 -10.15 4.71
N LEU A 9 -2.09 -10.24 3.45
CA LEU A 9 -0.78 -9.75 3.00
C LEU A 9 0.40 -10.39 3.73
N ARG A 10 0.70 -11.66 3.44
CA ARG A 10 1.98 -12.32 3.79
C ARG A 10 3.18 -11.49 3.30
N LEU A 11 3.69 -10.62 4.16
CA LEU A 11 4.84 -9.75 3.94
C LEU A 11 6.05 -10.33 4.69
N ASP A 12 7.01 -10.89 3.95
CA ASP A 12 8.40 -11.08 4.40
C ASP A 12 9.06 -9.70 4.53
N LEU A 13 9.24 -9.18 5.75
CA LEU A 13 9.63 -7.77 5.96
C LEU A 13 11.09 -7.45 5.63
N ASP A 14 11.90 -8.47 5.37
CA ASP A 14 13.19 -8.31 4.69
C ASP A 14 13.04 -7.74 3.26
N ARG A 15 11.84 -7.79 2.66
CA ARG A 15 11.58 -7.37 1.27
C ARG A 15 10.38 -6.44 1.06
N ASN A 16 9.51 -6.32 2.06
CA ASN A 16 8.20 -5.72 1.90
C ASN A 16 8.10 -4.37 2.59
N ARG A 17 7.66 -3.35 1.85
CA ARG A 17 7.70 -1.95 2.29
C ARG A 17 6.32 -1.33 2.17
N PHE A 18 5.92 -0.53 3.15
CA PHE A 18 4.67 0.20 3.07
C PHE A 18 4.82 1.63 3.58
N MET A 19 3.99 2.53 3.06
CA MET A 19 3.93 3.92 3.50
C MET A 19 2.48 4.40 3.53
N ILE A 20 2.12 5.17 4.56
CA ILE A 20 0.82 5.84 4.62
C ILE A 20 0.87 7.13 3.80
N TRP A 21 0.07 7.16 2.73
CA TRP A 21 -0.11 8.30 1.86
C TRP A 21 -1.31 9.13 2.32
N ARG A 22 -1.04 10.12 3.20
CA ARG A 22 -2.06 10.97 3.81
C ARG A 22 -2.73 11.97 2.87
N ARG A 23 -2.12 12.21 1.70
CA ARG A 23 -2.63 13.12 0.67
C ARG A 23 -3.47 12.37 -0.35
N PRO A 24 -4.24 13.05 -1.22
CA PRO A 24 -4.81 12.40 -2.39
C PRO A 24 -3.70 11.77 -3.23
N LEU A 25 -3.83 10.48 -3.53
CA LEU A 25 -2.93 9.79 -4.45
C LEU A 25 -3.36 10.13 -5.87
N VAL A 26 -2.49 10.79 -6.64
CA VAL A 26 -2.76 11.18 -8.02
C VAL A 26 -1.89 10.34 -8.94
N ILE A 27 -2.52 9.59 -9.84
CA ILE A 27 -1.86 8.70 -10.80
C ILE A 27 -2.36 9.09 -12.18
N ASP A 28 -1.45 9.47 -13.09
CA ASP A 28 -1.78 9.92 -14.44
C ASP A 28 -2.82 11.06 -14.50
N GLY A 29 -2.87 11.90 -13.46
CA GLY A 29 -3.83 12.99 -13.33
C GLY A 29 -5.17 12.61 -12.69
N GLU A 30 -5.40 11.33 -12.39
CA GLU A 30 -6.60 10.84 -11.70
C GLU A 30 -6.37 10.69 -10.21
N VAL A 31 -7.31 11.18 -9.39
CA VAL A 31 -7.30 10.91 -7.95
C VAL A 31 -7.74 9.47 -7.72
N ARG A 32 -6.88 8.68 -7.09
CA ARG A 32 -7.18 7.29 -6.79
C ARG A 32 -7.95 7.18 -5.48
N ALA A 33 -9.07 6.48 -5.57
CA ALA A 33 -9.96 6.19 -4.46
C ALA A 33 -10.16 4.68 -4.34
N CYS A 34 -10.51 4.24 -3.14
CA CYS A 34 -10.96 2.88 -2.89
C CYS A 34 -12.17 2.58 -3.79
N PRO A 35 -12.16 1.49 -4.59
CA PRO A 35 -13.29 1.14 -5.43
C PRO A 35 -14.52 0.68 -4.63
N THR A 36 -14.36 0.36 -3.33
CA THR A 36 -15.42 -0.16 -2.47
C THR A 36 -16.05 0.92 -1.59
N CYS A 37 -15.25 1.77 -0.95
CA CYS A 37 -15.75 2.78 0.00
C CYS A 37 -15.43 4.23 -0.40
N GLU A 38 -14.88 4.44 -1.60
CA GLU A 38 -14.60 5.75 -2.18
C GLU A 38 -13.61 6.63 -1.37
N SER A 39 -12.97 6.06 -0.34
CA SER A 39 -11.92 6.75 0.41
C SER A 39 -10.72 7.05 -0.50
N TYR A 40 -10.33 8.32 -0.55
CA TYR A 40 -9.31 8.84 -1.47
C TYR A 40 -8.11 9.47 -0.74
N ARG A 41 -8.05 9.34 0.59
CA ARG A 41 -6.96 9.80 1.46
C ARG A 41 -6.53 8.69 2.41
N ASP A 42 -5.39 8.91 3.05
CA ASP A 42 -4.85 8.01 4.08
C ASP A 42 -4.71 6.57 3.56
N LEU A 43 -4.30 6.46 2.29
CA LEU A 43 -4.11 5.19 1.62
C LEU A 43 -2.76 4.61 2.03
N ALA A 44 -2.71 3.38 2.51
CA ALA A 44 -1.46 2.67 2.66
C ALA A 44 -1.02 2.12 1.31
N ILE A 45 0.16 2.55 0.85
CA ILE A 45 0.81 2.04 -0.36
C ILE A 45 1.74 0.92 0.06
N LEU A 46 1.47 -0.29 -0.44
CA LEU A 46 2.14 -1.53 -0.08
C LEU A 46 2.92 -2.03 -1.29
N ALA A 47 4.23 -2.16 -1.17
CA ALA A 47 5.11 -2.71 -2.21
C ALA A 47 5.51 -4.13 -1.83
N THR A 48 4.96 -5.11 -2.53
CA THR A 48 5.21 -6.53 -2.30
C THR A 48 5.24 -7.34 -3.58
N GLN A 49 6.14 -8.33 -3.66
CA GLN A 49 6.28 -9.26 -4.80
C GLN A 49 6.39 -8.56 -6.17
N GLY A 50 7.07 -7.41 -6.23
CA GLY A 50 7.20 -6.66 -7.48
C GLY A 50 5.97 -5.84 -7.88
N ARG A 51 4.94 -5.78 -7.02
CA ARG A 51 3.67 -5.10 -7.27
C ARG A 51 3.37 -4.07 -6.19
N VAL A 52 2.53 -3.09 -6.55
CA VAL A 52 1.99 -2.10 -5.62
C VAL A 52 0.52 -2.38 -5.36
N TRP A 53 0.15 -2.29 -4.09
CA TRP A 53 -1.22 -2.43 -3.61
C TRP A 53 -1.59 -1.19 -2.79
N LEU A 54 -2.87 -0.85 -2.81
CA LEU A 54 -3.43 0.25 -2.01
C LEU A 54 -4.39 -0.34 -0.99
N ARG A 55 -4.22 0.00 0.28
CA ARG A 55 -5.18 -0.29 1.34
C ARG A 55 -5.81 1.02 1.82
N CYS A 56 -7.14 1.11 1.83
CA CYS A 56 -7.82 2.27 2.39
C CYS A 56 -7.93 2.16 3.91
N SER A 57 -8.31 3.27 4.58
CA SER A 57 -8.53 3.29 6.03
C SER A 57 -9.59 2.29 6.52
N ALA A 58 -10.60 1.98 5.70
CA ALA A 58 -11.59 0.94 6.00
C ALA A 58 -11.07 -0.50 5.82
N GLY A 59 -9.80 -0.70 5.48
CA GLY A 59 -9.17 -2.01 5.34
C GLY A 59 -9.29 -2.68 3.96
N HIS A 60 -10.00 -2.09 3.00
CA HIS A 60 -10.08 -2.66 1.65
C HIS A 60 -8.75 -2.53 0.91
N VAL A 61 -8.30 -3.63 0.33
CA VAL A 61 -7.06 -3.72 -0.44
C VAL A 61 -7.39 -3.85 -1.92
N THR A 62 -6.69 -3.10 -2.77
CA THR A 62 -6.83 -3.17 -4.23
C THR A 62 -5.44 -3.13 -4.89
N PRO A 63 -5.18 -3.97 -5.90
CA PRO A 63 -3.95 -3.86 -6.68
C PRO A 63 -3.96 -2.57 -7.48
N GLU A 64 -2.82 -1.87 -7.54
CA GLU A 64 -2.67 -0.68 -8.38
C GLU A 64 -1.65 -0.96 -9.49
N PRO A 65 -2.09 -1.45 -10.67
CA PRO A 65 -1.20 -1.88 -11.74
C PRO A 65 -0.46 -0.73 -12.42
N ARG A 66 -0.90 0.52 -12.22
CA ARG A 66 -0.23 1.72 -12.75
C ARG A 66 1.02 2.09 -11.95
N LEU A 67 1.16 1.56 -10.73
CA LEU A 67 2.30 1.80 -9.86
C LEU A 67 3.19 0.56 -9.78
N ASP A 68 4.49 0.78 -9.90
CA ASP A 68 5.50 -0.26 -9.77
C ASP A 68 6.45 0.02 -8.60
N ILE A 69 7.39 -0.90 -8.38
CA ILE A 69 8.39 -0.75 -7.32
C ILE A 69 9.31 0.45 -7.56
N ALA A 70 9.56 0.84 -8.81
CA ALA A 70 10.40 1.99 -9.12
C ALA A 70 9.71 3.31 -8.73
N TRP A 71 8.39 3.40 -8.96
CA TRP A 71 7.55 4.48 -8.46
C TRP A 71 7.58 4.52 -6.93
N TYR A 72 7.35 3.38 -6.27
CA TYR A 72 7.36 3.31 -4.81
C TYR A 72 8.69 3.82 -4.24
N ASN A 73 9.83 3.35 -4.77
CA ASN A 73 11.16 3.79 -4.33
C ASN A 73 11.38 5.30 -4.51
N ARG A 74 10.88 5.87 -5.61
CA ARG A 74 11.04 7.28 -5.94
C ARG A 74 10.20 8.19 -5.04
N HIS A 75 8.99 7.77 -4.69
CA HIS A 75 7.99 8.61 -4.04
C HIS A 75 7.87 8.37 -2.53
N CYS A 76 8.13 7.15 -2.08
CA CYS A 76 8.04 6.79 -0.66
C CYS A 76 9.40 6.86 0.05
N GLY A 77 10.50 7.03 -0.70
CA GLY A 77 11.86 7.10 -0.15
C GLY A 77 12.29 5.80 0.55
N PRO A 78 13.51 5.75 1.10
CA PRO A 78 13.84 4.76 2.11
C PRO A 78 12.91 5.02 3.31
N THR A 79 12.00 4.09 3.59
CA THR A 79 11.16 4.16 4.78
C THR A 79 12.05 3.93 6.00
N ASP A 80 12.23 4.96 6.83
CA ASP A 80 12.94 4.88 8.13
C ASP A 80 12.26 3.94 9.15
N ALA A 81 11.11 3.37 8.79
CA ALA A 81 10.38 2.43 9.61
C ALA A 81 10.36 1.04 8.95
N THR A 82 11.16 0.15 9.51
CA THR A 82 11.04 -1.30 9.32
C THR A 82 10.14 -1.82 10.43
N PHE A 83 8.98 -2.37 10.07
CA PHE A 83 8.08 -3.02 11.04
C PHE A 83 8.27 -4.54 10.96
N ASP A 84 8.01 -5.28 12.04
CA ASP A 84 8.12 -6.74 12.10
C ASP A 84 6.83 -7.44 11.66
N THR A 85 5.71 -6.70 11.55
CA THR A 85 4.48 -7.13 10.86
C THR A 85 3.74 -5.96 10.20
N LEU A 86 2.84 -6.27 9.25
CA LEU A 86 1.91 -5.28 8.70
C LEU A 86 0.96 -4.72 9.76
N GLU A 87 0.47 -5.58 10.66
CA GLU A 87 -0.47 -5.19 11.72
C GLU A 87 0.19 -4.23 12.71
N GLU A 88 1.45 -4.44 13.08
CA GLU A 88 2.23 -3.49 13.89
C GLU A 88 2.39 -2.15 13.18
N GLY A 89 2.75 -2.20 11.89
CA GLY A 89 2.83 -1.04 11.05
C GLY A 89 1.51 -0.26 10.94
N LEU A 90 0.39 -0.96 10.78
CA LEU A 90 -0.94 -0.35 10.71
C LEU A 90 -1.39 0.21 12.07
N SER A 91 -1.13 -0.52 13.16
CA SER A 91 -1.50 -0.13 14.53
C SER A 91 -0.80 1.16 14.98
N GLU A 92 0.48 1.35 14.66
CA GLU A 92 1.22 2.60 14.95
C GLU A 92 0.66 3.82 14.20
N TYR A 93 -0.01 3.59 13.06
CA TYR A 93 -0.71 4.64 12.31
C TYR A 93 -2.21 4.70 12.60
N GLY A 94 -2.72 3.90 13.54
CA GLY A 94 -4.13 3.86 13.94
C GLY A 94 -5.07 3.24 12.90
N LEU A 95 -4.57 2.30 12.09
CA LEU A 95 -5.23 1.65 10.94
C LEU A 95 -5.31 0.11 11.05
#